data_AF-A0A7R8CL25-F1
#
_entry.id   AF-A0A7R8CL25-F1
#
_cell.length_a   1.000
_cell.length_b   1.000
_cell.length_c   1.000
_cell.angle_alpha   90.00
_cell.angle_beta   90.00
_cell.angle_gamma   90.00
#
_symmetry.space_group_name_H-M   'P 1'
#
loop_
_entity.id
_entity.type
_entity.pdbx_description
1 polymer ?
#
loop_
_entity_poly.entity_id
_entity_poly.type
_entity_poly.pdbx_seq_one_letter_code
_entity_poly.pdbx_strand_id
1 'polypeptide(L)'
;MTSLVTSQQNKYKFESGIPQIEFDNHSQALSMDLELVTWNVNGLRSFPDDTLRTRWDSEFPSQIFCIQETKITRDMLDDRTGIWPDTSSYFAFSRKRSGYSGVATFCKSEATPDKAEEGLCSTLPSAKYEDALGTIYSEEDFTLEELKNLDAEGRAVITMHSVLVTESKETKKLILF
;
A
#
# COMPACT_ATOMS: atom_id res chain seq x y z
N MET A 1 -5.48 -6.22 -33.42
CA MET A 1 -5.79 -4.98 -32.69
C MET A 1 -5.47 -5.22 -31.23
N THR A 2 -4.25 -4.88 -30.81
CA THR A 2 -3.79 -5.02 -29.43
C THR A 2 -4.34 -3.81 -28.68
N SER A 3 -5.34 -3.99 -27.81
CA SER A 3 -5.82 -2.90 -26.96
C SER A 3 -4.70 -2.56 -25.98
N LEU A 4 -4.08 -1.39 -26.17
CA LEU A 4 -3.26 -0.75 -25.13
C LEU A 4 -4.19 -0.54 -23.94
N VAL A 5 -4.04 -1.36 -22.90
CA VAL A 5 -4.70 -1.06 -21.65
C VAL A 5 -3.91 0.08 -21.02
N THR A 6 -4.54 1.25 -20.98
CA THR A 6 -3.98 2.46 -20.41
C THR A 6 -3.84 2.27 -18.90
N SER A 7 -2.64 1.89 -18.44
CA SER A 7 -2.31 1.92 -17.02
C SER A 7 -2.20 3.38 -16.56
N GLN A 8 -2.85 3.73 -15.46
CA GLN A 8 -2.79 5.08 -14.89
C GLN A 8 -1.77 5.12 -13.74
N GLN A 9 -0.84 6.06 -13.80
CA GLN A 9 0.24 6.24 -12.82
C GLN A 9 0.16 7.65 -12.24
N ASN A 10 0.25 7.76 -10.91
CA ASN A 10 0.40 9.04 -10.24
C ASN A 10 1.57 8.94 -9.25
N LYS A 11 2.55 9.84 -9.38
CA LYS A 11 3.65 9.98 -8.42
C LYS A 11 3.34 11.17 -7.51
N TYR A 12 3.40 10.96 -6.20
CA TYR A 12 3.23 12.02 -5.21
C TYR A 12 4.55 12.17 -4.45
N LYS A 13 5.11 13.37 -4.50
CA LYS A 13 6.26 13.75 -3.69
C LYS A 13 5.76 14.68 -2.59
N PHE A 14 5.95 14.29 -1.34
CA PHE A 14 5.73 15.18 -0.21
C PHE A 14 7.05 15.91 0.03
N GLU A 15 7.17 17.11 -0.54
CA GLU A 15 8.36 17.94 -0.31
C GLU A 15 8.27 18.52 1.11
N SER A 16 9.16 18.06 1.99
CA SER A 16 9.33 18.65 3.31
C SER A 16 10.18 19.92 3.18
N GLY A 17 9.66 21.07 3.62
CA GLY A 17 10.49 22.27 3.78
C GLY A 17 11.50 22.02 4.90
N ILE A 18 12.78 22.13 4.58
CA ILE A 18 13.92 21.68 5.41
C ILE A 18 14.04 22.48 6.73
N PRO A 19 14.22 21.80 7.87
CA PRO A 19 15.45 22.00 8.64
C PRO A 19 16.12 20.68 9.05
N GLN A 20 17.46 20.66 9.00
CA GLN A 20 18.31 19.52 9.33
C GLN A 20 18.19 19.08 10.79
N ILE A 21 18.22 17.76 11.04
CA ILE A 21 18.31 17.16 12.38
C ILE A 21 19.62 16.38 12.45
N GLU A 22 20.54 16.87 13.28
CA GLU A 22 21.74 16.15 13.70
C GLU A 22 21.38 15.02 14.68
N PHE A 23 21.95 13.84 14.47
CA PHE A 23 21.95 12.76 15.45
C PHE A 23 23.34 12.67 16.07
N ASP A 24 23.40 12.76 17.40
CA ASP A 24 24.64 12.54 18.14
C ASP A 24 25.09 11.07 17.96
N ASN A 25 26.30 10.95 17.41
CA ASN A 25 27.20 9.80 17.32
C ASN A 25 26.94 8.73 16.24
N HIS A 26 27.65 8.96 15.12
CA HIS A 26 28.28 7.98 14.23
C HIS A 26 27.39 7.04 13.39
N SER A 27 26.52 7.62 12.57
CA SER A 27 26.34 7.23 11.15
C SER A 27 25.42 8.25 10.48
N GLN A 28 25.81 8.75 9.31
CA GLN A 28 25.11 9.82 8.58
C GLN A 28 23.60 9.58 8.51
N ALA A 29 22.82 10.42 9.18
CA ALA A 29 21.37 10.43 9.06
C ALA A 29 20.99 11.04 7.71
N LEU A 30 20.59 10.20 6.76
CA LEU A 30 19.93 10.64 5.54
C LEU A 30 18.51 11.08 5.93
N SER A 31 18.21 12.37 5.85
CA SER A 31 16.82 12.83 5.83
C SER A 31 16.16 12.23 4.59
N MET A 32 15.31 11.22 4.77
CA MET A 32 14.55 10.67 3.67
C MET A 32 13.22 11.39 3.58
N ASP A 33 13.01 12.13 2.49
CA ASP A 33 11.68 12.52 2.07
C ASP A 33 10.87 11.23 1.83
N LEU A 34 9.69 11.12 2.43
CA LEU A 34 8.82 9.98 2.21
C LEU A 34 8.15 10.12 0.84
N GLU A 35 8.61 9.35 -0.14
CA GLU A 35 7.98 9.27 -1.46
C GLU A 35 7.02 8.09 -1.52
N LEU A 36 5.85 8.32 -2.13
CA LEU A 36 4.90 7.27 -2.45
C LEU A 36 4.46 7.31 -3.90
N VAL A 37 4.24 6.13 -4.46
CA VAL A 37 3.79 5.95 -5.83
C VAL A 37 2.51 5.13 -5.80
N THR A 38 1.54 5.51 -6.62
CA THR A 38 0.34 4.71 -6.86
C THR A 38 0.22 4.37 -8.33
N TRP A 39 -0.07 3.10 -8.63
CA TRP A 39 -0.16 2.61 -10.01
C TRP A 39 -1.28 1.57 -10.17
N ASN A 40 -2.26 1.89 -11.00
CA ASN A 40 -3.16 0.88 -11.52
C ASN A 40 -2.44 0.05 -12.60
N VAL A 41 -2.02 -1.16 -12.24
CA VAL A 41 -1.22 -2.05 -13.08
C VAL A 41 -2.08 -2.83 -14.08
N ASN A 42 -3.41 -2.86 -13.90
CA ASN A 42 -4.36 -3.59 -14.73
C ASN A 42 -4.06 -5.10 -14.91
N GLY A 43 -3.34 -5.70 -13.97
CA GLY A 43 -3.13 -7.13 -13.85
C GLY A 43 -1.67 -7.49 -13.93
N LEU A 44 -1.14 -8.02 -12.82
CA LEU A 44 0.26 -8.37 -12.68
C LEU A 44 0.70 -9.47 -13.65
N ARG A 45 -0.21 -10.35 -14.08
CA ARG A 45 0.08 -11.39 -15.07
C ARG A 45 0.36 -10.88 -16.47
N SER A 46 0.04 -9.62 -16.77
CA SER A 46 0.32 -9.02 -18.08
C SER A 46 1.76 -8.55 -18.24
N PHE A 47 2.50 -8.51 -17.13
CA PHE A 47 3.88 -8.09 -17.07
C PHE A 47 4.83 -9.28 -17.31
N PRO A 48 5.90 -9.11 -18.09
CA PRO A 48 7.01 -10.07 -18.13
C PRO A 48 7.62 -10.25 -16.72
N ASP A 49 8.19 -11.43 -16.46
CA ASP A 49 8.87 -11.77 -15.20
C ASP A 49 9.88 -10.66 -14.80
N ASP A 50 9.94 -10.31 -13.50
CA ASP A 50 10.76 -9.26 -12.85
C ASP A 50 10.44 -7.78 -13.12
N THR A 51 9.47 -7.45 -13.98
CA THR A 51 9.24 -6.04 -14.32
C THR A 51 8.63 -5.20 -13.20
N LEU A 52 7.81 -5.74 -12.29
CA LEU A 52 7.17 -4.91 -11.26
C LEU A 52 8.19 -4.38 -10.25
N ARG A 53 9.02 -5.25 -9.67
CA ARG A 53 10.07 -4.86 -8.71
C ARG A 53 11.09 -3.94 -9.37
N THR A 54 11.56 -4.32 -10.56
CA THR A 54 12.53 -3.52 -11.32
C THR A 54 11.99 -2.12 -11.61
N ARG A 55 10.71 -2.00 -11.99
CA ARG A 55 10.07 -0.70 -12.21
C ARG A 55 9.95 0.13 -10.95
N TRP A 56 9.60 -0.50 -9.83
CA TRP A 56 9.57 0.21 -8.57
C TRP A 56 10.95 0.76 -8.20
N ASP A 57 12.01 -0.04 -8.32
CA ASP A 57 13.36 0.41 -7.95
C ASP A 57 13.96 1.45 -8.91
N SER A 58 13.67 1.35 -10.22
CA SER A 58 14.34 2.16 -11.25
C SER A 58 13.49 3.31 -11.80
N GLU A 59 12.23 3.05 -12.15
CA GLU A 59 11.35 4.05 -12.78
C GLU A 59 10.60 4.87 -11.72
N PHE A 60 10.24 4.24 -10.60
CA PHE A 60 9.39 4.82 -9.56
C PHE A 60 10.00 4.71 -8.16
N PRO A 61 11.26 5.10 -7.93
CA PRO A 61 11.88 4.93 -6.63
C PRO A 61 11.06 5.66 -5.58
N SER A 62 10.56 4.89 -4.61
CA SER A 62 9.73 5.38 -3.51
C SER A 62 9.90 4.47 -2.29
N GLN A 63 9.49 4.95 -1.12
CA GLN A 63 9.46 4.17 0.11
C GLN A 63 8.19 3.32 0.19
N ILE A 64 7.10 3.84 -0.36
CA ILE A 64 5.79 3.17 -0.39
C ILE A 64 5.30 3.08 -1.84
N PHE A 65 4.80 1.91 -2.22
CA PHE A 65 4.29 1.66 -3.57
C PHE A 65 2.95 0.93 -3.51
N CYS A 66 1.90 1.66 -3.86
CA CYS A 66 0.54 1.17 -3.90
C CYS A 66 0.17 0.77 -5.32
N ILE A 67 -0.39 -0.41 -5.51
CA ILE A 67 -0.86 -0.87 -6.81
C ILE A 67 -2.32 -1.31 -6.76
N GLN A 68 -3.04 -1.06 -7.86
CA GLN A 68 -4.44 -1.44 -8.02
C GLN A 68 -4.65 -2.29 -9.26
N GLU A 69 -5.75 -3.05 -9.26
CA GLU A 69 -6.08 -4.03 -10.31
C GLU A 69 -4.97 -5.08 -10.43
N THR A 70 -4.52 -5.67 -9.31
CA THR A 70 -3.46 -6.69 -9.33
C THR A 70 -3.88 -7.95 -10.09
N LYS A 71 -5.18 -8.29 -10.07
CA LYS A 71 -5.82 -9.43 -10.76
C LYS A 71 -5.13 -10.77 -10.51
N ILE A 72 -4.62 -10.94 -9.30
CA ILE A 72 -4.04 -12.18 -8.78
C ILE A 72 -4.85 -12.69 -7.58
N THR A 73 -4.64 -13.95 -7.23
CA THR A 73 -5.18 -14.58 -6.02
C THR A 73 -4.06 -14.89 -5.04
N ARG A 74 -4.41 -15.22 -3.79
CA ARG A 74 -3.43 -15.50 -2.73
C ARG A 74 -2.46 -16.63 -3.08
N ASP A 75 -2.93 -17.66 -3.77
CA ASP A 75 -2.14 -18.81 -4.23
C ASP A 75 -1.16 -18.47 -5.36
N MET A 76 -1.32 -17.30 -5.99
CA MET A 76 -0.41 -16.80 -7.03
C MET A 76 0.69 -15.90 -6.47
N LEU A 77 0.76 -15.69 -5.14
CA LEU A 77 1.82 -14.90 -4.52
C LEU A 77 3.15 -15.66 -4.53
N ASP A 78 4.17 -15.00 -5.07
CA ASP A 78 5.55 -15.48 -5.17
C ASP A 78 6.52 -14.28 -5.18
N ASP A 79 7.81 -14.57 -5.39
CA ASP A 79 8.89 -13.60 -5.50
C ASP A 79 8.74 -12.63 -6.69
N ARG A 80 7.92 -12.96 -7.68
CA ARG A 80 7.64 -12.09 -8.84
C ARG A 80 6.47 -11.15 -8.62
N THR A 81 5.52 -11.56 -7.80
CA THR A 81 4.23 -10.87 -7.62
C THR A 81 4.12 -10.06 -6.34
N GLY A 82 5.05 -10.24 -5.39
CA GLY A 82 5.14 -9.34 -4.25
C GLY A 82 5.82 -9.87 -2.99
N ILE A 83 6.33 -11.10 -2.98
CA ILE A 83 7.12 -11.63 -1.86
C ILE A 83 8.58 -11.21 -2.06
N TRP A 84 8.90 -9.97 -1.73
CA TRP A 84 10.25 -9.43 -1.93
C TRP A 84 11.06 -9.32 -0.64
N PRO A 85 12.39 -9.55 -0.70
CA PRO A 85 13.28 -9.25 0.41
C PRO A 85 13.23 -7.76 0.79
N ASP A 86 13.44 -7.49 2.09
CA ASP A 86 13.53 -6.14 2.67
C ASP A 86 12.32 -5.24 2.39
N THR A 87 11.17 -5.86 2.17
CA THR A 87 9.90 -5.21 1.87
C THR A 87 8.79 -5.88 2.67
N SER A 88 7.90 -5.08 3.26
CA SER A 88 6.61 -5.57 3.75
C SER A 88 5.55 -5.34 2.68
N SER A 89 4.69 -6.34 2.46
CA SER A 89 3.65 -6.31 1.42
C SER A 89 2.28 -6.65 2.00
N TYR A 90 1.29 -5.83 1.69
CA TYR A 90 -0.07 -5.95 2.21
C TYR A 90 -1.05 -6.04 1.05
N PHE A 91 -1.89 -7.07 1.02
CA PHE A 91 -2.76 -7.37 -0.12
C PHE A 91 -4.23 -7.45 0.30
N ALA A 92 -5.10 -6.95 -0.58
CA ALA A 92 -6.52 -7.30 -0.57
C ALA A 92 -6.85 -8.07 -1.84
N PHE A 93 -7.42 -9.26 -1.68
CA PHE A 93 -7.79 -10.13 -2.79
C PHE A 93 -9.30 -10.14 -2.97
N SER A 94 -9.76 -10.15 -4.22
CA SER A 94 -11.20 -10.34 -4.48
C SER A 94 -11.62 -11.75 -4.03
N ARG A 95 -12.62 -11.79 -3.15
CA ARG A 95 -13.28 -13.03 -2.71
C ARG A 95 -14.51 -13.35 -3.57
N LYS A 96 -15.01 -12.36 -4.32
CA LYS A 96 -16.17 -12.53 -5.21
C LYS A 96 -15.81 -13.19 -6.54
N ARG A 97 -14.64 -12.88 -7.11
CA ARG A 97 -14.22 -13.41 -8.42
C ARG A 97 -12.70 -13.61 -8.47
N SER A 98 -12.29 -14.82 -8.79
CA SER A 98 -10.86 -15.16 -8.96
C SER A 98 -10.21 -14.31 -10.06
N GLY A 99 -9.02 -13.78 -9.78
CA GLY A 99 -8.23 -12.97 -10.71
C GLY A 99 -8.90 -11.65 -11.12
N TYR A 100 -9.79 -11.11 -10.29
CA TYR A 100 -10.48 -9.83 -10.52
C TYR A 100 -10.06 -8.80 -9.47
N SER A 101 -10.02 -7.52 -9.85
CA SER A 101 -9.63 -6.39 -8.99
C SER A 101 -8.32 -6.66 -8.24
N GLY A 102 -8.31 -6.51 -6.91
CA GLY A 102 -7.14 -6.71 -6.08
C GLY A 102 -6.30 -5.44 -5.96
N VAL A 103 -5.80 -5.18 -4.76
CA VAL A 103 -4.87 -4.08 -4.46
C VAL A 103 -3.71 -4.60 -3.61
N ALA A 104 -2.57 -3.91 -3.68
CA ALA A 104 -1.44 -4.19 -2.82
C ALA A 104 -0.69 -2.91 -2.44
N THR A 105 -0.13 -2.88 -1.24
CA THR A 105 0.79 -1.84 -0.78
C THR A 105 2.10 -2.48 -0.39
N PHE A 106 3.19 -2.02 -0.99
CA PHE A 106 4.56 -2.42 -0.69
C PHE A 106 5.25 -1.29 0.06
N CYS A 107 5.98 -1.66 1.11
CA CYS A 107 6.71 -0.73 1.96
C CYS A 107 8.13 -1.23 2.14
N LYS A 108 9.12 -0.38 1.84
CA LYS A 108 10.52 -0.68 2.20
C LYS A 108 10.66 -0.75 3.72
N SER A 109 11.71 -1.42 4.20
CA SER A 109 11.97 -1.59 5.64
C SER A 109 11.85 -0.28 6.45
N GLU A 110 12.36 0.84 5.91
CA GLU A 110 12.33 2.16 6.54
C GLU A 110 10.93 2.81 6.61
N ALA A 111 9.94 2.30 5.88
CA ALA A 111 8.58 2.81 5.82
C ALA A 111 7.54 1.72 6.11
N THR A 112 7.90 0.75 6.95
CA THR A 112 6.97 -0.27 7.42
C THR A 112 5.86 0.38 8.25
N PRO A 113 4.57 0.11 7.98
CA PRO A 113 3.48 0.71 8.72
C PRO A 113 3.40 0.21 10.17
N ASP A 114 2.89 1.06 11.06
CA ASP A 114 2.52 0.70 12.42
C ASP A 114 1.36 -0.31 12.43
N LYS A 115 0.41 -0.14 11.49
CA LYS A 115 -0.81 -0.92 11.37
C LYS A 115 -1.18 -1.11 9.90
N ALA A 116 -1.71 -2.28 9.56
CA ALA A 116 -2.21 -2.58 8.23
C ALA A 116 -3.48 -3.43 8.28
N GLU A 117 -4.45 -3.12 7.44
CA GLU A 117 -5.76 -3.75 7.45
C GLU A 117 -6.29 -3.99 6.04
N GLU A 118 -6.89 -5.15 5.80
CA GLU A 118 -7.60 -5.44 4.56
C GLU A 118 -9.05 -4.95 4.65
N GLY A 119 -9.53 -4.27 3.60
CA GLY A 119 -10.87 -3.71 3.55
C GLY A 119 -10.99 -2.31 4.17
N LEU A 120 -12.14 -1.68 3.96
CA LEU A 120 -12.50 -0.38 4.54
C LEU A 120 -13.39 -0.53 5.77
N CYS A 121 -14.10 -1.65 5.86
CA CYS A 121 -15.21 -1.78 6.78
C CYS A 121 -14.89 -2.55 8.06
N SER A 122 -13.62 -2.95 8.25
CA SER A 122 -13.18 -3.76 9.39
C SER A 122 -13.98 -5.05 9.60
N THR A 123 -14.56 -5.60 8.53
CA THR A 123 -15.39 -6.81 8.62
C THR A 123 -14.60 -8.11 8.41
N LEU A 124 -13.36 -7.99 7.94
CA LEU A 124 -12.50 -9.11 7.60
C LEU A 124 -11.71 -9.62 8.81
N PRO A 125 -11.21 -10.87 8.78
CA PRO A 125 -10.46 -11.45 9.89
C PRO A 125 -9.24 -10.65 10.32
N SER A 126 -8.65 -9.85 9.42
CA SER A 126 -7.56 -8.91 9.72
C SER A 126 -7.93 -7.85 10.76
N ALA A 127 -9.21 -7.49 10.87
CA ALA A 127 -9.69 -6.50 11.83
C ALA A 127 -9.90 -7.06 13.25
N LYS A 128 -9.63 -8.36 13.48
CA LYS A 128 -9.79 -9.00 14.80
C LYS A 128 -8.54 -8.94 15.69
N TYR A 129 -7.45 -8.36 15.20
CA TYR A 129 -6.24 -8.14 15.98
C TYR A 129 -6.31 -6.76 16.66
N GLU A 130 -5.66 -6.59 17.82
CA GLU A 130 -5.60 -5.31 18.56
C GLU A 130 -5.04 -4.15 17.70
N ASP A 131 -4.40 -4.48 16.58
CA ASP A 131 -3.81 -3.57 15.60
C ASP A 131 -4.78 -3.06 14.52
N ALA A 132 -6.09 -3.35 14.60
CA ALA A 132 -7.07 -2.79 13.66
C ALA A 132 -7.07 -1.24 13.70
N LEU A 133 -7.33 -0.61 12.55
CA LEU A 133 -7.43 0.86 12.42
C LEU A 133 -8.80 1.39 12.84
N GLY A 134 -9.79 0.51 12.89
CA GLY A 134 -11.14 0.79 13.37
C GLY A 134 -12.09 1.25 12.27
N THR A 135 -13.35 1.37 12.64
CA THR A 135 -14.48 1.64 11.76
C THR A 135 -14.49 3.09 11.26
N ILE A 136 -14.53 3.31 9.94
CA ILE A 136 -14.55 4.67 9.31
C ILE A 136 -15.97 5.06 8.82
N TYR A 137 -16.99 4.23 9.05
CA TYR A 137 -18.37 4.47 8.60
C TYR A 137 -19.34 4.65 9.77
N SER A 138 -20.45 5.33 9.49
CA SER A 138 -21.60 5.40 10.40
C SER A 138 -22.37 4.08 10.37
N GLU A 139 -22.69 3.52 11.54
CA GLU A 139 -23.43 2.26 11.67
C GLU A 139 -24.88 2.34 11.14
N GLU A 140 -25.39 3.55 10.88
CA GLU A 140 -26.79 3.79 10.49
C GLU A 140 -27.04 3.61 8.98
N ASP A 141 -25.99 3.57 8.16
CA ASP A 141 -26.12 3.63 6.69
C ASP A 141 -26.02 2.26 5.99
N PHE A 142 -25.48 1.24 6.67
CA PHE A 142 -25.18 -0.05 6.04
C PHE A 142 -25.41 -1.23 6.98
N THR A 143 -25.95 -2.32 6.44
CA THR A 143 -26.01 -3.60 7.13
C THR A 143 -24.63 -4.27 7.19
N LEU A 144 -24.42 -5.13 8.18
CA LEU A 144 -23.20 -5.94 8.29
C LEU A 144 -22.93 -6.80 7.05
N GLU A 145 -23.98 -7.24 6.36
CA GLU A 145 -23.86 -8.02 5.13
C GLU A 145 -23.36 -7.15 3.97
N GLU A 146 -23.88 -5.93 3.81
CA GLU A 146 -23.40 -4.98 2.81
C GLU A 146 -21.93 -4.63 3.02
N LEU A 147 -21.52 -4.39 4.26
CA LEU A 147 -20.14 -4.08 4.63
C LEU A 147 -19.19 -5.25 4.32
N LYS A 148 -19.59 -6.49 4.65
CA LYS A 148 -18.85 -7.70 4.27
C LYS A 148 -18.74 -7.84 2.75
N ASN A 149 -19.83 -7.54 2.04
CA ASN A 149 -19.85 -7.60 0.59
C ASN A 149 -18.95 -6.55 -0.04
N LEU A 150 -18.81 -5.36 0.55
CA LEU A 150 -17.88 -4.33 0.08
C LEU A 150 -16.41 -4.76 0.29
N ASP A 151 -16.06 -5.21 1.49
CA ASP A 151 -14.68 -5.68 1.79
C ASP A 151 -14.29 -6.92 0.96
N ALA A 152 -15.26 -7.78 0.63
CA ALA A 152 -15.03 -8.97 -0.19
C ALA A 152 -14.61 -8.66 -1.64
N GLU A 153 -14.68 -7.41 -2.10
CA GLU A 153 -14.29 -7.03 -3.46
C GLU A 153 -12.78 -6.97 -3.67
N GLY A 154 -11.98 -6.86 -2.59
CA GLY A 154 -10.52 -6.78 -2.66
C GLY A 154 -10.04 -5.44 -3.24
N ARG A 155 -10.70 -4.34 -2.86
CA ARG A 155 -10.48 -3.00 -3.44
C ARG A 155 -9.70 -2.04 -2.56
N ALA A 156 -9.47 -2.38 -1.29
CA ALA A 156 -8.82 -1.50 -0.33
C ALA A 156 -7.91 -2.27 0.60
N VAL A 157 -6.74 -1.70 0.87
CA VAL A 157 -5.83 -2.09 1.93
C VAL A 157 -5.38 -0.82 2.62
N ILE A 158 -5.60 -0.72 3.92
CA ILE A 158 -5.27 0.47 4.69
C ILE A 158 -3.92 0.24 5.37
N THR A 159 -3.01 1.21 5.28
CA THR A 159 -1.76 1.21 6.05
C THR A 159 -1.60 2.52 6.79
N MET A 160 -1.17 2.47 8.05
CA MET A 160 -0.93 3.64 8.87
C MET A 160 0.54 3.74 9.26
N HIS A 161 1.13 4.91 9.04
CA HIS A 161 2.55 5.18 9.22
C HIS A 161 2.75 6.33 10.21
N SER A 162 3.76 6.22 11.07
CA SER A 162 4.26 7.35 11.87
C SER A 162 5.34 8.09 11.09
N VAL A 163 5.10 9.37 10.78
CA VAL A 163 6.04 10.18 10.00
C VAL A 163 6.45 11.39 10.83
N LEU A 164 7.75 11.60 11.00
CA LEU A 164 8.28 12.81 11.64
C LEU A 164 8.24 13.97 10.65
N VAL A 165 7.48 15.01 10.98
CA VAL A 165 7.45 16.26 10.22
C VAL A 165 8.57 17.16 10.72
N THR A 166 9.56 17.40 9.87
CA THR A 166 10.79 18.12 10.20
C THR A 166 10.54 19.58 10.59
N GLU A 167 9.60 20.27 9.92
CA GLU A 167 9.24 21.67 10.20
C GLU A 167 8.71 21.86 11.62
N SER A 168 7.79 21.01 12.06
CA SER A 168 7.18 21.10 13.39
C SER A 168 7.88 20.26 14.46
N LYS A 169 8.80 19.37 14.05
CA LYS A 169 9.39 18.31 14.88
C LYS A 169 8.35 17.40 15.55
N GLU A 170 7.17 17.30 14.95
CA GLU A 170 6.07 16.47 15.46
C GLU A 170 5.96 15.19 14.65
N THR A 171 5.60 14.10 15.32
CA THR A 171 5.21 12.87 14.63
C THR A 171 3.73 12.96 14.24
N LYS A 172 3.42 12.78 12.96
CA LYS A 172 2.05 12.71 12.44
C LYS A 172 1.74 11.29 11.96
N LYS A 173 0.45 10.94 11.98
CA LYS A 173 -0.05 9.70 11.39
C LYS A 173 -0.44 9.94 9.93
N LEU A 174 0.12 9.15 9.04
CA LEU A 174 -0.26 9.09 7.62
C LEU A 174 -1.05 7.80 7.39
N ILE A 175 -2.27 7.92 6.87
CA ILE A 175 -3.13 6.79 6.53
C ILE A 175 -3.25 6.72 5.01
N LEU A 176 -2.95 5.56 4.43
CA LEU A 176 -3.03 5.29 3.00
C LEU A 176 -4.13 4.26 2.73
N PHE A 177 -4.88 4.46 1.62
CA PHE A 177 -5.99 3.62 1.16
C PHE A 177 -5.72 3.07 -0.24
#